data_AF-A0A1X6NRT3-F1
#
_entry.id   AF-A0A1X6NRT3-F1
#
_cell.length_a   1.000
_cell.length_b   1.000
_cell.length_c   1.000
_cell.angle_alpha   90.00
_cell.angle_beta   90.00
_cell.angle_gamma   90.00
#
_symmetry.space_group_name_H-M   'P 1'
#
loop_
_entity.id
_entity.type
_entity.pdbx_description
1 polymer ?
#
loop_
_entity_poly.entity_id
_entity_poly.type
_entity_poly.pdbx_seq_one_letter_code
_entity_poly.pdbx_strand_id
1 'polypeptide(L)'
;MAKRPCLEAEDASCRSDGCAQPAELDTLRTGYAELSQRVAALEQRGALFATIDEKVTLACTWLASWSTSPAPLQWLHALAGFDTLMAGRSLQAVVRSRLLERVQSRPPSRTRRARNKNELRLEVDSSRGAFDQMVKLANAQVTVSATGSSRVTLAVSFDHPRALLVAIDLPLHLHQSVLVGTFRKKHHDVVSRVIVEQCVSSSGGKVYILERSVTAGQVAVAMRSTEDFDTNRMSFKHPLQRRELPASSLPAMSVPGATSILWRSSSVSMRCEENPMLMCGKLIVSLPTVTFEGDARDLAVFM
;
A
#
# COMPACT_ATOMS: atom_id res chain seq x y z
N MET A 1 -120.51 -17.69 -9.05
CA MET A 1 -120.25 -18.61 -10.17
C MET A 1 -118.75 -18.60 -10.42
N ALA A 2 -118.00 -19.53 -9.81
CA ALA A 2 -117.60 -20.86 -10.33
C ALA A 2 -116.18 -20.73 -10.96
N LYS A 3 -115.13 -21.51 -10.64
CA LYS A 3 -114.93 -22.77 -9.90
C LYS A 3 -113.46 -22.79 -9.42
N ARG A 4 -113.21 -23.27 -8.18
CA ARG A 4 -111.95 -23.96 -7.82
C ARG A 4 -112.03 -25.42 -8.31
N PRO A 5 -110.87 -26.09 -8.45
CA PRO A 5 -110.58 -27.27 -7.61
C PRO A 5 -109.13 -27.15 -7.03
N CYS A 6 -108.78 -27.39 -5.76
CA CYS A 6 -108.83 -28.60 -4.90
C CYS A 6 -108.27 -29.84 -5.63
N LEU A 7 -107.42 -30.71 -5.12
CA LEU A 7 -106.64 -30.93 -3.89
C LEU A 7 -106.00 -32.30 -4.19
N GLU A 8 -104.70 -32.50 -4.05
CA GLU A 8 -104.18 -33.82 -3.64
C GLU A 8 -103.02 -33.57 -2.67
N ALA A 9 -103.22 -34.10 -1.47
CA ALA A 9 -102.27 -34.20 -0.38
C ALA A 9 -101.95 -35.69 -0.25
N GLU A 10 -100.67 -36.00 -0.02
CA GLU A 10 -100.11 -37.24 0.52
C GLU A 10 -98.57 -37.02 0.47
N ASP A 11 -97.74 -37.36 1.43
CA ASP A 11 -97.95 -38.01 2.70
C ASP A 11 -96.69 -37.79 3.56
N ALA A 12 -96.82 -38.07 4.84
CA ALA A 12 -95.83 -37.89 5.90
C ALA A 12 -94.42 -38.46 5.61
N SER A 13 -93.38 -37.77 6.10
CA SER A 13 -92.24 -38.47 6.74
C SER A 13 -91.45 -37.52 7.63
N CYS A 14 -91.78 -37.50 8.91
CA CYS A 14 -90.81 -37.19 9.95
C CYS A 14 -89.71 -38.28 9.90
N ARG A 15 -88.49 -37.91 9.53
CA ARG A 15 -87.29 -38.70 9.87
C ARG A 15 -86.30 -37.82 10.61
N SER A 16 -86.22 -38.13 11.90
CA SER A 16 -85.11 -37.86 12.80
C SER A 16 -83.80 -38.49 12.30
N ASP A 17 -82.70 -37.89 12.73
CA ASP A 17 -81.38 -38.46 12.96
C ASP A 17 -80.54 -38.97 11.77
N GLY A 18 -79.49 -38.20 11.50
CA GLY A 18 -78.12 -38.68 11.66
C GLY A 18 -77.67 -39.83 10.76
N CYS A 19 -77.06 -39.48 9.63
CA CYS A 19 -75.74 -40.01 9.27
C CYS A 19 -75.26 -39.26 8.02
N ALA A 20 -74.32 -38.33 8.17
CA ALA A 20 -73.50 -37.92 7.03
C ALA A 20 -72.88 -39.18 6.42
N GLN A 21 -73.04 -39.38 5.11
CA GLN A 21 -72.52 -40.58 4.46
C GLN A 21 -71.00 -40.62 4.66
N PRO A 22 -70.41 -41.80 4.97
CA PRO A 22 -68.98 -41.92 5.27
C PRO A 22 -68.08 -41.29 4.20
N ALA A 23 -68.51 -41.31 2.93
CA ALA A 23 -67.81 -40.72 1.81
C ALA A 23 -67.72 -39.18 1.82
N GLU A 24 -68.73 -38.48 2.36
CA GLU A 24 -68.73 -37.01 2.50
C GLU A 24 -67.83 -36.55 3.65
N LEU A 25 -67.80 -37.33 4.74
CA LEU A 25 -66.89 -37.10 5.87
C LEU A 25 -65.43 -37.30 5.49
N ASP A 26 -65.13 -38.27 4.64
CA ASP A 26 -63.77 -38.53 4.17
C ASP A 26 -63.29 -37.51 3.13
N THR A 27 -64.19 -36.97 2.28
CA THR A 27 -63.86 -35.85 1.37
C THR A 27 -63.65 -34.54 2.13
N LEU A 28 -64.44 -34.28 3.18
CA LEU A 28 -64.22 -33.11 4.05
C LEU A 28 -62.93 -33.24 4.87
N ARG A 29 -62.58 -34.44 5.34
CA ARG A 29 -61.30 -34.70 6.04
C ARG A 29 -60.09 -34.53 5.13
N THR A 30 -60.16 -35.02 3.89
CA THR A 30 -59.08 -34.84 2.91
C THR A 30 -58.95 -33.39 2.47
N GLY A 31 -60.06 -32.69 2.22
CA GLY A 31 -60.05 -31.25 1.93
C GLY A 31 -59.52 -30.40 3.08
N TYR A 32 -59.84 -30.75 4.33
CA TYR A 32 -59.30 -30.09 5.52
C TYR A 32 -57.79 -30.35 5.68
N ALA A 33 -57.33 -31.58 5.43
CA ALA A 33 -55.90 -31.90 5.48
C ALA A 33 -55.10 -31.14 4.41
N GLU A 34 -55.63 -31.01 3.19
CA GLU A 34 -55.00 -30.26 2.10
C GLU A 34 -54.97 -28.75 2.39
N LEU A 35 -56.06 -28.20 2.94
CA LEU A 35 -56.10 -26.80 3.40
C LEU A 35 -55.11 -26.55 4.54
N SER A 36 -55.04 -27.46 5.53
CA SER A 36 -54.09 -27.37 6.63
C SER A 36 -52.64 -27.40 6.14
N GLN A 37 -52.35 -28.23 5.13
CA GLN A 37 -51.02 -28.30 4.53
C GLN A 37 -50.67 -27.03 3.75
N ARG A 38 -51.64 -26.42 3.05
CA ARG A 38 -51.47 -25.14 2.35
C ARG A 38 -51.25 -23.97 3.31
N VAL A 39 -51.95 -23.94 4.44
CA VAL A 39 -51.77 -22.92 5.48
C VAL A 39 -50.36 -23.03 6.09
N ALA A 40 -49.91 -24.24 6.45
CA ALA A 40 -48.55 -24.45 6.95
C ALA A 40 -47.46 -24.04 5.94
N ALA A 41 -47.69 -24.29 4.64
CA ALA A 41 -46.77 -23.86 3.58
C ALA A 41 -46.75 -22.32 3.42
N LEU A 42 -47.88 -21.64 3.60
CA LEU A 42 -47.94 -20.17 3.57
C LEU A 42 -47.27 -19.54 4.79
N GLU A 43 -47.42 -20.14 5.97
CA GLU A 43 -46.72 -19.71 7.19
C GLU A 43 -45.21 -19.87 7.06
N GLN A 44 -44.73 -20.99 6.50
CA GLN A 44 -43.31 -21.17 6.19
C GLN A 44 -42.78 -20.14 5.18
N ARG A 45 -43.56 -19.81 4.14
CA ARG A 45 -43.20 -18.74 3.21
C ARG A 45 -43.18 -17.37 3.90
N GLY A 46 -44.13 -17.09 4.79
CA GLY A 46 -44.17 -15.88 5.60
C GLY A 46 -42.93 -15.72 6.48
N ALA A 47 -42.49 -16.80 7.14
CA ALA A 47 -41.27 -16.81 7.94
C ALA A 47 -40.00 -16.57 7.09
N LEU A 48 -39.94 -17.14 5.88
CA LEU A 48 -38.85 -16.88 4.94
C LEU A 48 -38.83 -15.42 4.48
N PHE A 49 -39.98 -14.83 4.17
CA PHE A 49 -40.07 -13.42 3.81
C PHE A 49 -39.65 -12.51 4.97
N ALA A 50 -40.06 -12.79 6.20
CA ALA A 50 -39.63 -12.06 7.38
C ALA A 50 -38.10 -12.14 7.59
N THR A 51 -37.52 -13.32 7.38
CA THR A 51 -36.06 -13.52 7.47
C THR A 51 -35.31 -12.76 6.37
N ILE A 52 -35.84 -12.73 5.15
CA ILE A 52 -35.26 -11.98 4.04
C ILE A 52 -35.34 -10.48 4.32
N ASP A 53 -36.49 -10.00 4.81
CA ASP A 53 -36.71 -8.59 5.13
C ASP A 53 -35.80 -8.11 6.27
N GLU A 54 -35.60 -8.94 7.30
CA GLU A 54 -34.62 -8.69 8.36
C GLU A 54 -33.20 -8.57 7.79
N LYS A 55 -32.78 -9.51 6.94
CA LYS A 55 -31.44 -9.47 6.32
C LYS A 55 -31.24 -8.28 5.39
N VAL A 56 -32.27 -7.91 4.62
CA VAL A 56 -32.23 -6.73 3.75
C VAL A 56 -32.13 -5.46 4.58
N THR A 57 -32.93 -5.35 5.65
CA THR A 57 -32.89 -4.20 6.57
C THR A 57 -31.54 -4.08 7.26
N LEU A 58 -30.96 -5.20 7.69
CA LEU A 58 -29.63 -5.23 8.30
C LEU A 58 -28.55 -4.81 7.28
N ALA A 59 -28.64 -5.26 6.03
CA ALA A 59 -27.74 -4.81 4.97
C ALA A 59 -27.90 -3.31 4.65
N CYS A 60 -29.14 -2.80 4.57
CA CYS A 60 -29.41 -1.39 4.31
C CYS A 60 -28.94 -0.47 5.43
N THR A 61 -29.15 -0.86 6.70
CA THR A 61 -28.66 -0.11 7.87
C THR A 61 -27.13 -0.15 7.95
N TRP A 62 -26.52 -1.29 7.63
CA TRP A 62 -25.07 -1.42 7.53
C TRP A 62 -24.50 -0.52 6.42
N LEU A 63 -25.11 -0.50 5.23
CA LEU A 63 -24.72 0.40 4.13
C LEU A 63 -24.91 1.88 4.48
N ALA A 64 -26.01 2.23 5.14
CA ALA A 64 -26.28 3.60 5.58
C ALA A 64 -25.22 4.08 6.60
N SER A 65 -24.81 3.22 7.53
CA SER A 65 -23.75 3.55 8.50
C SER A 65 -22.38 3.78 7.85
N TRP A 66 -22.14 3.26 6.64
CA TRP A 66 -20.89 3.47 5.89
C TRP A 66 -20.99 4.59 4.84
N SER A 67 -22.20 5.02 4.47
CA SER A 67 -22.41 6.16 3.55
C SER A 67 -22.05 7.54 4.11
N THR A 68 -21.84 7.64 5.43
CA THR A 68 -21.26 8.83 6.09
C THR A 68 -19.73 8.83 6.06
N SER A 69 -19.10 7.75 5.60
CA SER A 69 -17.65 7.68 5.38
C SER A 69 -17.29 8.45 4.11
N PRO A 70 -16.23 9.29 4.11
CA PRO A 70 -15.83 10.13 2.97
C PRO A 70 -15.33 9.35 1.74
N ALA A 71 -15.47 8.03 1.70
CA ALA A 71 -15.04 7.18 0.61
C ALA A 71 -16.11 6.13 0.25
N PRO A 72 -17.10 6.48 -0.59
CA PRO A 72 -18.25 5.64 -0.93
C PRO A 72 -17.92 4.35 -1.70
N LEU A 73 -16.64 4.04 -1.94
CA LEU A 73 -16.18 2.80 -2.56
C LEU A 73 -15.41 1.89 -1.58
N GLN A 74 -15.03 2.38 -0.40
CA GLN A 74 -14.27 1.59 0.57
C GLN A 74 -15.08 0.40 1.12
N TRP A 75 -16.40 0.56 1.27
CA TRP A 75 -17.29 -0.54 1.69
C TRP A 75 -17.41 -1.63 0.61
N LEU A 76 -17.45 -1.26 -0.67
CA LEU A 76 -17.43 -2.21 -1.79
C LEU A 76 -16.11 -2.96 -1.84
N HIS A 77 -14.98 -2.26 -1.63
CA HIS A 77 -13.67 -2.91 -1.57
C HIS A 77 -13.57 -3.88 -0.39
N ALA A 78 -14.09 -3.51 0.78
CA ALA A 78 -14.13 -4.36 1.96
C ALA A 78 -15.02 -5.60 1.76
N LEU A 79 -16.20 -5.45 1.13
CA LEU A 79 -17.11 -6.57 0.83
C LEU A 79 -16.56 -7.53 -0.23
N ALA A 80 -15.90 -7.01 -1.26
CA ALA A 80 -15.33 -7.80 -2.34
C ALA A 80 -13.93 -8.35 -2.03
N GLY A 81 -13.40 -8.11 -0.81
CA GLY A 81 -12.05 -8.52 -0.43
C GLY A 81 -10.94 -7.85 -1.24
N PHE A 82 -11.24 -6.72 -1.91
CA PHE A 82 -10.23 -5.95 -2.63
C PHE A 82 -9.28 -5.30 -1.62
N ASP A 83 -8.00 -5.63 -1.73
CA ASP A 83 -6.99 -4.98 -0.91
C ASP A 83 -6.95 -3.47 -1.23
N THR A 84 -7.37 -2.70 -0.22
CA THR A 84 -7.50 -1.25 -0.26
C THR A 84 -6.19 -0.51 -0.58
N LEU A 85 -5.04 -1.20 -0.48
CA LEU A 85 -3.69 -0.67 -0.71
C LEU A 85 -2.98 -1.30 -1.92
N MET A 86 -3.72 -1.99 -2.80
CA MET A 86 -3.17 -2.65 -3.99
C MET A 86 -2.33 -1.72 -4.87
N ALA A 87 -2.78 -0.48 -5.11
CA ALA A 87 -2.02 0.46 -5.95
C ALA A 87 -0.68 0.82 -5.27
N GLY A 88 -0.68 1.03 -3.96
CA GLY A 88 0.55 1.22 -3.17
C GLY A 88 1.50 0.03 -3.24
N ARG A 89 1.02 -1.20 -3.06
CA ARG A 89 1.84 -2.42 -3.16
C ARG A 89 2.42 -2.62 -4.57
N SER A 90 1.60 -2.35 -5.60
CA SER A 90 2.06 -2.43 -6.99
C SER A 90 3.17 -1.42 -7.26
N LEU A 91 3.05 -0.20 -6.72
CA LEU A 91 4.08 0.82 -6.83
C LEU A 91 5.37 0.41 -6.10
N GLN A 92 5.27 -0.14 -4.88
CA GLN A 92 6.42 -0.71 -4.15
C GLN A 92 7.13 -1.77 -5.00
N ALA A 93 6.38 -2.70 -5.60
CA ALA A 93 6.94 -3.76 -6.44
C ALA A 93 7.67 -3.20 -7.68
N VAL A 94 7.11 -2.19 -8.34
CA VAL A 94 7.75 -1.52 -9.49
C VAL A 94 9.03 -0.80 -9.06
N VAL A 95 8.97 -0.02 -7.98
CA VAL A 95 10.14 0.68 -7.43
C VAL A 95 11.23 -0.30 -7.03
N ARG A 96 10.88 -1.40 -6.36
CA ARG A 96 11.78 -2.48 -5.97
C ARG A 96 12.47 -3.11 -7.18
N SER A 97 11.71 -3.47 -8.22
CA SER A 97 12.29 -4.04 -9.45
C SER A 97 13.27 -3.08 -10.12
N ARG A 98 12.85 -1.81 -10.30
CA ARG A 98 13.69 -0.77 -10.90
C ARG A 98 14.94 -0.48 -10.07
N LEU A 99 14.83 -0.49 -8.75
CA LEU A 99 15.96 -0.31 -7.87
C LEU A 99 16.96 -1.44 -8.04
N LEU A 100 16.51 -2.70 -8.02
CA LEU A 100 17.38 -3.86 -8.21
C LEU A 100 18.09 -3.84 -9.56
N GLU A 101 17.38 -3.53 -10.64
CA GLU A 101 17.99 -3.34 -11.99
C GLU A 101 19.10 -2.28 -11.96
N ARG A 102 18.85 -1.14 -11.33
CA ARG A 102 19.80 -0.02 -11.28
C ARG A 102 20.98 -0.31 -10.36
N VAL A 103 20.74 -0.97 -9.23
CA VAL A 103 21.79 -1.38 -8.30
C VAL A 103 22.74 -2.38 -8.97
N GLN A 104 22.22 -3.33 -9.74
CA GLN A 104 23.03 -4.34 -10.46
C GLN A 104 23.79 -3.77 -11.65
N SER A 105 23.42 -2.57 -12.14
CA SER A 105 24.18 -1.89 -13.18
C SER A 105 25.47 -1.30 -12.63
N ARG A 106 26.61 -1.62 -13.26
CA ARG A 106 27.91 -1.06 -12.89
C ARG A 106 27.88 0.47 -13.01
N PRO A 107 28.37 1.24 -12.03
CA PRO A 107 28.43 2.69 -12.14
C PRO A 107 29.25 3.11 -13.38
N PRO A 108 28.82 4.16 -14.10
CA PRO A 108 29.53 4.61 -15.29
C PRO A 108 30.97 4.98 -14.92
N SER A 109 31.93 4.55 -15.75
CA SER A 109 33.32 4.99 -15.62
C SER A 109 33.38 6.52 -15.65
N ARG A 110 34.28 7.12 -14.84
CA ARG A 110 34.45 8.56 -14.60
C ARG A 110 34.54 9.35 -15.92
N THR A 111 33.41 9.65 -16.54
CA THR A 111 33.31 10.60 -17.63
C THR A 111 32.93 11.95 -17.05
N ARG A 112 33.55 13.00 -17.59
CA ARG A 112 33.49 14.38 -17.08
C ARG A 112 32.06 14.96 -17.01
N ARG A 113 31.06 14.31 -17.62
CA ARG A 113 29.70 14.84 -17.86
C ARG A 113 28.58 14.29 -16.97
N ALA A 114 28.82 13.33 -16.08
CA ALA A 114 27.78 12.86 -15.16
C ALA A 114 27.51 13.93 -14.09
N ARG A 115 26.35 14.61 -14.18
CA ARG A 115 25.98 15.76 -13.34
C ARG A 115 25.62 15.36 -11.90
N ASN A 116 25.26 14.09 -11.65
CA ASN A 116 24.94 13.54 -10.33
C ASN A 116 25.77 12.27 -10.09
N LYS A 117 27.02 12.41 -9.64
CA LYS A 117 27.96 11.27 -9.46
C LYS A 117 27.72 10.47 -8.18
N ASN A 118 27.04 11.06 -7.20
CA ASN A 118 26.92 10.52 -5.84
C ASN A 118 25.45 10.20 -5.48
N GLU A 119 24.61 9.94 -6.47
CA GLU A 119 23.17 9.71 -6.26
C GLU A 119 22.68 8.63 -7.23
N LEU A 120 22.06 7.59 -6.69
CA LEU A 120 21.26 6.64 -7.43
C LEU A 120 19.82 7.16 -7.46
N ARG A 121 19.41 7.63 -8.64
CA ARG A 121 18.08 8.16 -8.88
C ARG A 121 17.31 7.29 -9.86
N LEU A 122 16.05 7.00 -9.50
CA LEU A 122 15.08 6.36 -10.38
C LEU A 122 13.81 7.19 -10.43
N GLU A 123 13.13 7.14 -11.58
CA GLU A 123 11.84 7.80 -11.79
C GLU A 123 10.83 6.76 -12.26
N VAL A 124 9.62 6.82 -11.71
CA VAL A 124 8.50 5.94 -12.02
C VAL A 124 7.25 6.80 -12.15
N ASP A 125 6.48 6.61 -13.21
CA ASP A 125 5.19 7.29 -13.34
C ASP A 125 4.20 6.70 -12.33
N SER A 126 3.50 7.58 -11.61
CA SER A 126 2.60 7.18 -10.53
C SER A 126 1.50 8.21 -10.34
N SER A 127 0.30 7.73 -10.00
CA SER A 127 -0.73 8.59 -9.46
C SER A 127 -0.38 9.03 -8.03
N ARG A 128 -1.00 10.12 -7.58
CA ARG A 128 -0.91 10.59 -6.21
C ARG A 128 -1.45 9.55 -5.23
N GLY A 129 -2.56 8.90 -5.55
CA GLY A 129 -3.19 7.92 -4.68
C GLY A 129 -2.33 6.68 -4.46
N ALA A 130 -1.64 6.19 -5.49
CA ALA A 130 -0.70 5.08 -5.34
C ALA A 130 0.48 5.46 -4.43
N PHE A 131 1.00 6.69 -4.55
CA PHE A 131 2.02 7.20 -3.64
C PHE A 131 1.51 7.25 -2.20
N ASP A 132 0.33 7.81 -1.96
CA ASP A 132 -0.23 7.92 -0.60
C ASP A 132 -0.48 6.56 0.04
N GLN A 133 -0.94 5.57 -0.74
CA GLN A 133 -1.05 4.20 -0.26
C GLN A 133 0.31 3.59 0.07
N MET A 134 1.33 3.80 -0.76
CA MET A 134 2.69 3.31 -0.51
C MET A 134 3.29 3.92 0.76
N VAL A 135 3.13 5.23 0.97
CA VAL A 135 3.56 5.90 2.20
C VAL A 135 2.84 5.32 3.42
N LYS A 136 1.53 5.10 3.30
CA LYS A 136 0.72 4.50 4.38
C LYS A 136 1.22 3.09 4.73
N LEU A 137 1.57 2.28 3.72
CA LEU A 137 2.17 0.96 3.92
C LEU A 137 3.53 1.03 4.61
N ALA A 138 4.34 2.03 4.29
CA ALA A 138 5.65 2.24 4.88
C ALA A 138 5.63 2.80 6.31
N ASN A 139 4.47 3.26 6.81
CA ASN A 139 4.33 4.02 8.06
C ASN A 139 5.33 5.19 8.16
N ALA A 140 5.66 5.81 7.03
CA ALA A 140 6.67 6.85 6.97
C ALA A 140 6.04 8.23 7.19
N GLN A 141 6.76 9.11 7.90
CA GLN A 141 6.32 10.50 8.07
C GLN A 141 6.48 11.26 6.74
N VAL A 142 5.40 11.85 6.25
CA VAL A 142 5.40 12.65 5.02
C VAL A 142 5.71 14.09 5.36
N THR A 143 6.74 14.64 4.73
CA THR A 143 6.95 16.09 4.69
C THR A 143 6.34 16.63 3.41
N VAL A 144 5.22 17.35 3.56
CA VAL A 144 4.56 18.04 2.46
C VAL A 144 5.26 19.37 2.23
N SER A 145 5.99 19.49 1.13
CA SER A 145 6.63 20.74 0.73
C SER A 145 6.01 21.28 -0.55
N ALA A 146 5.09 22.24 -0.42
CA ALA A 146 4.70 23.09 -1.54
C ALA A 146 5.84 24.10 -1.78
N THR A 147 6.78 23.76 -2.66
CA THR A 147 7.68 24.79 -3.21
C THR A 147 6.81 25.72 -4.05
N GLY A 148 7.07 27.03 -4.04
CA GLY A 148 6.30 28.06 -4.77
C GLY A 148 6.31 27.94 -6.31
N SER A 149 6.54 26.75 -6.83
CA SER A 149 6.35 26.36 -8.22
C SER A 149 4.89 25.99 -8.48
N SER A 150 4.47 26.05 -9.75
CA SER A 150 3.15 25.62 -10.21
C SER A 150 2.90 24.10 -10.13
N ARG A 151 3.66 23.36 -9.33
CA ARG A 151 3.53 21.90 -9.19
C ARG A 151 3.51 21.50 -7.73
N VAL A 152 2.62 20.57 -7.43
CA VAL A 152 2.53 19.94 -6.12
C VAL A 152 3.67 18.93 -6.00
N THR A 153 4.42 19.02 -4.90
CA THR A 153 5.55 18.13 -4.61
C THR A 153 5.44 17.60 -3.18
N LEU A 154 5.59 16.30 -3.01
CA LEU A 154 5.30 15.59 -1.76
C LEU A 154 6.47 14.66 -1.47
N ALA A 155 7.10 14.78 -0.31
CA ALA A 155 8.36 14.12 -0.02
C ALA A 155 8.27 13.26 1.25
N VAL A 156 9.03 12.17 1.25
CA VAL A 156 9.32 11.35 2.42
C VAL A 156 10.84 11.25 2.48
N SER A 157 11.40 11.62 3.63
CA SER A 157 12.82 11.48 3.91
C SER A 157 13.03 10.36 4.91
N PHE A 158 14.14 9.63 4.78
CA PHE A 158 14.50 8.51 5.63
C PHE A 158 15.81 8.79 6.34
N ASP A 159 15.87 8.41 7.60
CA ASP A 159 17.04 8.59 8.48
C ASP A 159 18.25 7.77 8.04
N HIS A 160 18.01 6.64 7.37
CA HIS A 160 19.05 5.77 6.82
C HIS A 160 18.56 5.01 5.57
N PRO A 161 19.45 4.57 4.66
CA PRO A 161 19.09 3.84 3.44
C PRO A 161 18.25 2.58 3.68
N ARG A 162 18.56 1.78 4.71
CA ARG A 162 17.78 0.57 5.05
C ARG A 162 16.29 0.87 5.33
N ALA A 163 15.94 2.02 5.89
CA ALA A 163 14.55 2.37 6.19
C ALA A 163 13.75 2.53 4.89
N LEU A 164 14.38 3.08 3.84
CA LEU A 164 13.77 3.10 2.52
C LEU A 164 13.61 1.70 1.94
N LEU A 165 14.60 0.81 2.12
CA LEU A 165 14.50 -0.57 1.65
C LEU A 165 13.34 -1.32 2.31
N VAL A 166 13.10 -1.09 3.60
CA VAL A 166 11.91 -1.58 4.32
C VAL A 166 10.63 -0.95 3.76
N ALA A 167 10.63 0.36 3.53
CA ALA A 167 9.47 1.09 3.01
C ALA A 167 9.01 0.64 1.61
N ILE A 168 9.91 0.11 0.79
CA ILE A 168 9.59 -0.45 -0.54
C ILE A 168 9.37 -1.97 -0.51
N ASP A 169 9.25 -2.56 0.69
CA ASP A 169 9.07 -4.01 0.89
C ASP A 169 10.17 -4.85 0.21
N LEU A 170 11.43 -4.44 0.38
CA LEU A 170 12.57 -5.24 -0.07
C LEU A 170 12.87 -6.34 0.96
N PRO A 171 12.95 -7.62 0.55
CA PRO A 171 13.32 -8.71 1.44
C PRO A 171 14.68 -8.50 2.13
N LEU A 172 14.74 -8.78 3.44
CA LEU A 172 15.90 -8.49 4.29
C LEU A 172 17.22 -9.09 3.76
N HIS A 173 17.17 -10.30 3.19
CA HIS A 173 18.35 -10.98 2.63
C HIS A 173 18.97 -10.24 1.42
N LEU A 174 18.22 -9.34 0.76
CA LEU A 174 18.71 -8.52 -0.35
C LEU A 174 19.30 -7.19 0.11
N HIS A 175 19.07 -6.76 1.35
CA HIS A 175 19.47 -5.43 1.83
C HIS A 175 20.97 -5.20 1.65
N GLN A 176 21.80 -6.15 2.07
CA GLN A 176 23.25 -6.03 1.95
C GLN A 176 23.71 -5.88 0.50
N SER A 177 23.15 -6.69 -0.41
CA SER A 177 23.49 -6.64 -1.84
C SER A 177 23.05 -5.34 -2.52
N VAL A 178 22.04 -4.67 -1.95
CA VAL A 178 21.58 -3.36 -2.41
C VAL A 178 22.46 -2.24 -1.88
N LEU A 179 22.79 -2.28 -0.58
CA LEU A 179 23.63 -1.28 0.06
C LEU A 179 25.07 -1.33 -0.43
N VAL A 180 25.59 -2.52 -0.75
CA VAL A 180 26.96 -2.75 -1.21
C VAL A 180 26.94 -3.63 -2.46
N GLY A 181 27.30 -3.06 -3.60
CA GLY A 181 27.44 -3.78 -4.87
C GLY A 181 28.87 -3.76 -5.36
N THR A 182 29.46 -4.92 -5.66
CA THR A 182 30.82 -5.06 -6.18
C THR A 182 30.79 -5.54 -7.63
N PHE A 183 31.49 -4.82 -8.52
CA PHE A 183 31.50 -5.03 -9.96
C PHE A 183 32.91 -5.33 -10.44
N ARG A 184 33.11 -6.50 -11.08
CA ARG A 184 34.42 -6.93 -11.59
C ARG A 184 34.47 -6.80 -13.12
N LYS A 185 35.55 -6.22 -13.66
CA LYS A 185 35.85 -6.24 -15.11
C LYS A 185 36.71 -7.47 -15.45
N LYS A 186 36.74 -7.84 -16.74
CA LYS A 186 37.59 -8.90 -17.34
C LYS A 186 39.11 -8.75 -17.10
N HIS A 187 39.58 -7.70 -16.42
CA HIS A 187 41.00 -7.42 -16.13
C HIS A 187 41.26 -7.03 -14.66
N HIS A 188 40.55 -7.66 -13.71
CA HIS A 188 40.71 -7.45 -12.26
C HIS A 188 40.41 -6.04 -11.71
N ASP A 189 39.98 -5.10 -12.55
CA ASP A 189 39.43 -3.83 -12.08
C ASP A 189 38.10 -4.09 -11.35
N VAL A 190 38.16 -3.97 -10.03
CA VAL A 190 37.01 -4.07 -9.14
C VAL A 190 36.57 -2.68 -8.75
N VAL A 191 35.28 -2.41 -8.90
CA VAL A 191 34.66 -1.18 -8.45
C VAL A 191 33.51 -1.56 -7.53
N SER A 192 33.37 -0.89 -6.40
CA SER A 192 32.23 -1.08 -5.51
C SER A 192 31.39 0.19 -5.44
N ARG A 193 30.07 0.02 -5.39
CA ARG A 193 29.11 1.06 -5.06
C ARG A 193 28.63 0.80 -3.64
N VAL A 194 28.65 1.85 -2.82
CA VAL A 194 28.05 1.83 -1.48
C VAL A 194 26.94 2.88 -1.44
N ILE A 195 25.75 2.50 -0.98
CA ILE A 195 24.62 3.42 -0.77
C ILE A 195 24.80 4.10 0.59
N VAL A 196 25.43 5.26 0.57
CA VAL A 196 25.75 6.04 1.76
C VAL A 196 25.96 7.48 1.37
N GLU A 197 25.57 8.38 2.26
CA GLU A 197 25.82 9.81 2.10
C GLU A 197 27.28 10.12 2.46
N GLN A 198 27.97 10.90 1.63
CA GLN A 198 29.35 11.31 1.86
C GLN A 198 29.46 12.83 1.83
N CYS A 199 30.09 13.38 2.85
CA CYS A 199 30.55 14.76 2.88
C CYS A 199 32.06 14.84 3.14
N VAL A 200 32.61 16.02 2.91
CA VAL A 200 34.02 16.33 3.20
C VAL A 200 34.03 17.27 4.39
N SER A 201 34.70 16.86 5.46
CA SER A 201 34.89 17.67 6.66
C SER A 201 35.74 18.92 6.37
N SER A 202 35.72 19.90 7.27
CA SER A 202 36.53 21.12 7.14
C SER A 202 38.04 20.86 7.07
N SER A 203 38.51 19.74 7.63
CA SER A 203 39.91 19.29 7.54
C SER A 203 40.23 18.51 6.25
N GLY A 204 39.26 18.33 5.35
CA GLY A 204 39.42 17.59 4.11
C GLY A 204 39.20 16.07 4.23
N GLY A 205 38.99 15.54 5.44
CA GLY A 205 38.68 14.13 5.68
C GLY A 205 37.29 13.74 5.19
N LYS A 206 37.12 12.50 4.71
CA LYS A 206 35.81 12.01 4.25
C LYS A 206 34.99 11.54 5.43
N VAL A 207 33.72 11.93 5.43
CA VAL A 207 32.74 11.54 6.45
C VAL A 207 31.59 10.84 5.74
N TYR A 208 31.29 9.62 6.16
CA TYR A 208 30.19 8.82 5.64
C TYR A 208 29.06 8.82 6.66
N ILE A 209 27.88 9.31 6.29
CA ILE A 209 26.74 9.40 7.19
C ILE A 209 25.97 8.09 7.13
N LEU A 210 25.96 7.37 8.25
CA LEU A 210 25.33 6.06 8.38
C LEU A 210 23.84 6.22 8.74
N GLU A 211 23.54 7.16 9.64
CA GLU A 211 22.21 7.34 10.21
C GLU A 211 22.04 8.75 10.75
N ARG A 212 20.91 9.39 10.47
CA ARG A 212 20.52 10.71 10.98
C ARG A 212 19.40 10.56 12.01
N SER A 213 19.67 10.83 13.28
CA SER A 213 18.60 10.85 14.29
C SER A 213 18.03 12.26 14.41
N VAL A 214 16.87 12.49 13.82
CA VAL A 214 16.18 13.78 13.87
C VAL A 214 15.76 14.12 15.31
N THR A 215 15.34 13.13 16.09
CA THR A 215 14.90 13.29 17.49
C THR A 215 16.03 13.61 18.46
N ALA A 216 17.21 13.01 18.27
CA ALA A 216 18.35 13.23 19.17
C ALA A 216 19.26 14.40 18.73
N GLY A 217 19.09 14.92 17.51
CA GLY A 217 20.00 15.90 16.92
C GLY A 217 21.42 15.36 16.71
N GLN A 218 21.57 14.03 16.68
CA GLN A 218 22.83 13.31 16.51
C GLN A 218 22.85 12.61 15.16
N VAL A 219 24.05 12.45 14.62
CA VAL A 219 24.30 11.73 13.38
C VAL A 219 25.40 10.71 13.62
N ALA A 220 25.12 9.45 13.32
CA ALA A 220 26.14 8.42 13.32
C ALA A 220 26.89 8.46 11.98
N VAL A 221 28.21 8.57 12.07
CA VAL A 221 29.10 8.64 10.91
C VAL A 221 30.19 7.58 10.98
N ALA A 222 30.70 7.16 9.83
CA ALA A 222 31.99 6.49 9.71
C ALA A 222 33.01 7.49 9.18
N MET A 223 34.12 7.68 9.90
CA MET A 223 35.22 8.54 9.48
C MET A 223 36.56 8.00 9.94
N ARG A 224 37.63 8.39 9.25
CA ARG A 224 39.00 8.09 9.66
C ARG A 224 39.58 9.22 10.51
N SER A 225 40.60 8.91 11.30
CA SER A 225 41.42 9.93 11.94
C SER A 225 42.21 10.75 10.91
N THR A 226 42.80 10.08 9.91
CA THR A 226 43.45 10.69 8.75
C THR A 226 43.15 9.89 7.48
N GLU A 227 43.17 10.55 6.32
CA GLU A 227 42.99 9.91 5.01
C GLU A 227 44.33 9.39 4.42
N ASP A 228 45.31 9.10 5.28
CA ASP A 228 46.63 8.64 4.85
C ASP A 228 46.53 7.25 4.19
N PHE A 229 46.84 7.21 2.90
CA PHE A 229 46.83 5.99 2.11
C PHE A 229 48.25 5.45 1.93
N ASP A 230 48.47 4.20 2.35
CA ASP A 230 49.71 3.48 2.11
C ASP A 230 49.64 2.83 0.74
N THR A 231 50.36 3.40 -0.23
CA THR A 231 50.43 2.89 -1.61
C THR A 231 51.11 1.53 -1.71
N ASN A 232 52.00 1.18 -0.78
CA ASN A 232 52.69 -0.11 -0.79
C ASN A 232 51.76 -1.24 -0.34
N ARG A 233 50.91 -0.95 0.64
CA ARG A 233 49.89 -1.89 1.15
C ARG A 233 48.54 -1.79 0.42
N MET A 234 48.40 -0.78 -0.45
CA MET A 234 47.15 -0.42 -1.12
C MET A 234 45.98 -0.30 -0.14
N SER A 235 46.24 0.31 1.02
CA SER A 235 45.28 0.39 2.12
C SER A 235 45.41 1.70 2.91
N PHE A 236 44.32 2.18 3.49
CA PHE A 236 44.38 3.29 4.43
C PHE A 236 45.11 2.88 5.72
N LYS A 237 45.99 3.76 6.21
CA LYS A 237 46.72 3.55 7.48
C LYS A 237 45.77 3.50 8.68
N HIS A 238 44.69 4.27 8.62
CA HIS A 238 43.69 4.34 9.67
C HIS A 238 42.37 3.72 9.20
N PRO A 239 41.77 2.81 10.00
CA PRO A 239 40.47 2.23 9.68
C PRO A 239 39.36 3.27 9.84
N LEU A 240 38.24 3.03 9.18
CA LEU A 240 37.00 3.74 9.47
C LEU A 240 36.53 3.39 10.87
N GLN A 241 36.08 4.40 11.62
CA GLN A 241 35.50 4.23 12.94
C GLN A 241 34.11 4.86 12.96
N ARG A 242 33.16 4.17 13.58
CA ARG A 242 31.84 4.73 13.86
C ARG A 242 31.98 5.79 14.97
N ARG A 243 31.41 6.97 14.75
CA ARG A 243 31.33 8.06 15.71
C ARG A 243 29.95 8.66 15.70
N GLU A 244 29.52 9.20 16.84
CA GLU A 244 28.32 10.01 16.93
C GLU A 244 28.72 11.46 17.04
N LEU A 245 28.12 12.30 16.19
CA LEU A 245 28.40 13.72 16.11
C LEU A 245 27.10 14.51 16.12
N PRO A 246 27.06 15.71 16.73
CA PRO A 246 25.93 16.61 16.60
C PRO A 246 25.66 16.94 15.13
N ALA A 247 24.40 17.00 14.72
CA ALA A 247 24.02 17.32 13.35
C ALA A 247 24.57 18.69 12.88
N SER A 248 24.73 19.64 13.81
CA SER A 248 25.33 20.96 13.57
C SER A 248 26.83 20.94 13.24
N SER A 249 27.53 19.86 13.59
CA SER A 249 28.96 19.69 13.29
C SER A 249 29.22 19.27 11.85
N LEU A 250 28.19 18.80 11.14
CA LEU A 250 28.30 18.44 9.74
C LEU A 250 28.26 19.70 8.88
N PRO A 251 29.03 19.74 7.77
CA PRO A 251 28.99 20.84 6.83
C PRO A 251 27.54 21.13 6.41
N ALA A 252 27.14 22.41 6.41
CA ALA A 252 25.84 22.83 5.91
C ALA A 252 25.72 22.41 4.44
N MET A 253 25.00 21.32 4.19
CA MET A 253 24.92 20.77 2.85
C MET A 253 23.93 21.59 2.02
N SER A 254 24.37 22.03 0.85
CA SER A 254 23.59 22.86 -0.08
C SER A 254 22.42 22.10 -0.72
N VAL A 255 22.39 20.78 -0.60
CA VAL A 255 21.33 19.90 -1.11
C VAL A 255 21.18 18.76 -0.10
N PRO A 256 19.97 18.47 0.41
CA PRO A 256 19.77 17.27 1.21
C PRO A 256 19.92 16.06 0.27
N GLY A 257 21.10 15.45 0.24
CA GLY A 257 21.34 14.11 -0.29
C GLY A 257 20.76 13.04 0.63
N ALA A 258 19.58 13.30 1.20
CA ALA A 258 18.88 12.39 2.07
C ALA A 258 18.29 11.27 1.22
N THR A 259 18.37 10.06 1.76
CA THR A 259 17.56 8.94 1.26
C THR A 259 16.10 9.40 1.26
N SER A 260 15.47 9.44 0.09
CA SER A 260 14.14 10.03 -0.03
C SER A 260 13.31 9.47 -1.19
N ILE A 261 12.00 9.61 -1.04
CA ILE A 261 11.01 9.36 -2.06
C ILE A 261 10.22 10.65 -2.26
N LEU A 262 10.14 11.12 -3.49
CA LEU A 262 9.48 12.36 -3.88
C LEU A 262 8.42 12.05 -4.92
N TRP A 263 7.19 12.49 -4.71
CA TRP A 263 6.18 12.53 -5.76
C TRP A 263 6.00 13.97 -6.25
N ARG A 264 5.95 14.16 -7.57
CA ARG A 264 5.75 15.46 -8.19
C ARG A 264 4.63 15.38 -9.22
N SER A 265 3.64 16.28 -9.11
CA SER A 265 2.53 16.31 -10.05
C SER A 265 2.97 16.66 -11.47
N SER A 266 2.26 16.10 -12.45
CA SER A 266 2.32 16.57 -13.84
C SER A 266 1.56 17.90 -13.94
N SER A 267 2.14 18.85 -14.68
CA SER A 267 1.48 20.15 -14.92
C SER A 267 0.18 20.02 -15.72
N VAL A 268 0.03 18.93 -16.50
CA VAL A 268 -1.20 18.66 -17.27
C VAL A 268 -2.27 18.11 -16.33
N SER A 269 -1.95 17.06 -15.57
CA SER A 269 -2.91 16.42 -14.67
C SER A 269 -3.42 17.37 -13.58
N MET A 270 -2.56 18.24 -13.05
CA MET A 270 -2.98 19.25 -12.06
C MET A 270 -4.07 20.21 -12.57
N ARG A 271 -4.16 20.44 -13.89
CA ARG A 271 -5.17 21.33 -14.49
C ARG A 271 -6.45 20.62 -14.90
N CYS A 272 -6.42 19.30 -15.03
CA CYS A 272 -7.51 18.51 -15.62
C CYS A 272 -8.16 17.55 -14.62
N GLU A 273 -7.46 17.14 -13.57
CA GLU A 273 -7.98 16.19 -12.58
C GLU A 273 -8.58 16.92 -11.37
N GLU A 274 -9.89 16.80 -11.21
CA GLU A 274 -10.61 17.32 -10.04
C GLU A 274 -10.32 16.49 -8.79
N ASN A 275 -10.08 15.18 -8.94
CA ASN A 275 -9.74 14.31 -7.84
C ASN A 275 -8.22 14.28 -7.61
N PRO A 276 -7.71 14.76 -6.46
CA PRO A 276 -6.28 14.79 -6.18
C PRO A 276 -5.65 13.39 -6.17
N MET A 277 -6.40 12.34 -5.84
CA MET A 277 -5.88 10.96 -5.80
C MET A 277 -5.61 10.38 -7.18
N LEU A 278 -6.31 10.88 -8.20
CA LEU A 278 -6.14 10.46 -9.59
C LEU A 278 -5.06 11.27 -10.32
N MET A 279 -4.54 12.32 -9.67
CA MET A 279 -3.49 13.14 -10.27
C MET A 279 -2.27 12.30 -10.65
N CYS A 280 -1.91 12.34 -11.92
CA CYS A 280 -0.73 11.68 -12.47
C CYS A 280 0.51 12.55 -12.22
N GLY A 281 1.61 11.88 -11.92
CA GLY A 281 2.88 12.52 -11.65
C GLY A 281 4.04 11.56 -11.77
N LYS A 282 5.20 12.03 -11.30
CA LYS A 282 6.42 11.22 -11.23
C LYS A 282 6.79 10.98 -9.79
N LEU A 283 6.94 9.73 -9.44
CA LEU A 283 7.70 9.28 -8.29
C LEU A 283 9.19 9.34 -8.64
N ILE A 284 9.99 9.90 -7.75
CA ILE A 284 11.44 10.00 -7.85
C ILE A 284 11.98 9.40 -6.55
N VAL A 285 12.79 8.35 -6.66
CA VAL A 285 13.51 7.79 -5.51
C VAL A 285 14.98 8.17 -5.64
N SER A 286 15.53 8.70 -4.55
CA SER A 286 16.88 9.25 -4.48
C SER A 286 17.62 8.58 -3.32
N LEU A 287 18.73 7.92 -3.66
CA LEU A 287 19.62 7.24 -2.72
C LEU A 287 21.03 7.80 -2.88
N PRO A 288 21.68 8.30 -1.81
CA PRO A 288 23.05 8.75 -1.91
C PRO A 288 23.99 7.56 -2.17
N THR A 289 25.00 7.76 -3.00
CA THR A 289 25.97 6.71 -3.34
C THR A 289 27.39 7.21 -3.39
N VAL A 290 28.32 6.30 -3.07
CA VAL A 290 29.76 6.47 -3.23
C VAL A 290 30.30 5.34 -4.08
N THR A 291 31.26 5.65 -4.93
CA THR A 291 31.98 4.67 -5.73
C THR A 291 33.43 4.54 -5.25
N PHE A 292 33.87 3.30 -5.08
CA PHE A 292 35.21 2.93 -4.63
C PHE A 292 35.92 2.10 -5.70
N GLU A 293 37.22 2.32 -5.82
CA GLU A 293 38.11 1.38 -6.48
C GLU A 293 38.42 0.27 -5.45
N GLY A 294 38.15 -0.99 -5.81
CA GLY A 294 38.23 -2.16 -4.93
C GLY A 294 36.90 -2.63 -4.33
N ASP A 295 37.00 -3.54 -3.35
CA ASP A 295 35.87 -4.27 -2.74
C ASP A 295 35.10 -3.47 -1.65
N ALA A 296 35.49 -2.22 -1.34
CA ALA A 296 34.89 -1.36 -0.31
C ALA A 296 34.61 -2.04 1.06
N ARG A 297 35.45 -3.02 1.43
CA ARG A 297 35.24 -3.88 2.62
C ARG A 297 35.26 -3.08 3.92
N ASP A 298 36.06 -2.04 3.96
CA ASP A 298 36.20 -1.10 5.08
C ASP A 298 34.88 -0.39 5.42
N LEU A 299 34.10 -0.01 4.41
CA LEU A 299 32.82 0.66 4.61
C LEU A 299 31.64 -0.33 4.69
N ALA A 300 31.74 -1.46 4.01
CA ALA A 300 30.70 -2.49 3.98
C ALA A 300 30.35 -3.06 5.37
N VAL A 301 31.29 -3.04 6.32
CA VAL A 301 31.06 -3.48 7.72
C VAL A 301 30.07 -2.58 8.46
N PHE A 302 29.89 -1.34 8.02
CA PHE A 302 28.96 -0.38 8.63
C PHE A 302 27.58 -0.35 7.94
N MET A 303 27.45 -1.02 6.79
CA MET A 303 26.24 -1.03 5.96
C MET A 303 25.30 -2.15 6.32
#